data_AF-E7DAH0-F1
#
_entry.id   AF-E7DAH0-F1
#
_cell.length_a   1.000
_cell.length_b   1.000
_cell.length_c   1.000
_cell.angle_alpha   90.00
_cell.angle_beta   90.00
_cell.angle_gamma   90.00
#
_symmetry.space_group_name_H-M   'P 1'
#
loop_
_entity.id
_entity.type
_entity.pdbx_description
1 polymer ?
#
loop_
_entity_poly.entity_id
_entity_poly.type
_entity_poly.pdbx_seq_one_letter_code
_entity_poly.pdbx_strand_id
1 'polypeptide(L)'
;STNFDSTASLAKLYETRGLIPYVPGTTWQTQFGHLFGYGATYYSYLFDRAIASRVWRKLFVHDPLNRETGERYKREILKFGGGKDPWKMVSTLLDAPEMENGDAGAMAEVGRWKIEDEVSVPGRH
;
A
#
# COMPACT_ATOMS: atom_id res chain seq x y z
N SER A 1 17.15 12.54 -21.19
CA SER A 1 15.99 13.46 -21.11
C SER A 1 16.28 14.44 -19.99
N THR A 2 16.60 15.70 -20.29
CA THR A 2 17.33 16.60 -19.37
C THR A 2 16.52 17.84 -18.93
N ASN A 3 15.19 17.78 -18.90
CA ASN A 3 14.38 18.93 -18.50
C ASN A 3 13.24 18.60 -17.50
N PHE A 4 13.50 17.69 -16.55
CA PHE A 4 12.56 17.44 -15.46
C PHE A 4 12.72 18.49 -14.35
N ASP A 5 11.70 19.31 -14.14
CA ASP A 5 11.62 20.23 -13.02
C ASP A 5 10.85 19.59 -11.86
N SER A 6 11.58 19.16 -10.84
CA SER A 6 11.01 18.54 -9.64
C SER A 6 10.24 19.54 -8.77
N THR A 7 10.62 20.82 -8.77
CA THR A 7 9.94 21.87 -8.00
C THR A 7 8.58 22.17 -8.62
N ALA A 8 8.52 22.39 -9.93
CA ALA A 8 7.27 22.62 -10.64
C ALA A 8 6.33 21.40 -10.53
N SER A 9 6.88 20.19 -10.59
CA SER A 9 6.11 18.95 -10.41
C SER A 9 5.51 18.83 -9.01
N LEU A 10 6.28 19.17 -7.96
CA LEU A 10 5.81 19.17 -6.59
C LEU A 10 4.72 20.24 -6.36
N ALA A 11 4.93 21.46 -6.87
CA ALA A 11 3.97 22.56 -6.76
C ALA A 11 2.61 22.16 -7.36
N LYS A 12 2.61 21.60 -8.58
CA LYS A 12 1.40 21.10 -9.24
C LYS A 12 0.72 19.97 -8.44
N LEU A 13 1.50 19.08 -7.81
CA LEU A 13 0.95 18.02 -6.99
C LEU A 13 0.24 18.57 -5.74
N TYR A 14 0.84 19.55 -5.08
CA TYR A 14 0.25 20.22 -3.92
C TYR A 14 -1.07 20.93 -4.29
N GLU A 15 -1.12 21.62 -5.43
CA GLU A 15 -2.35 22.26 -5.92
C GLU A 15 -3.48 21.27 -6.22
N THR A 16 -3.14 20.11 -6.79
CA THR A 16 -4.15 19.16 -7.27
C THR A 16 -4.57 18.13 -6.23
N ARG A 17 -3.71 17.84 -5.24
CA ARG A 17 -3.88 16.73 -4.29
C ARG A 17 -3.48 17.07 -2.85
N GLY A 18 -2.79 18.17 -2.62
CA GLY A 18 -2.31 18.58 -1.30
C GLY A 18 -3.45 19.13 -0.43
N LEU A 19 -3.34 18.89 0.88
CA LEU A 19 -4.23 19.52 1.87
C LEU A 19 -3.81 20.96 2.19
N ILE A 20 -2.54 21.27 1.96
CA ILE A 20 -1.91 22.57 2.24
C ILE A 20 -1.34 23.08 0.92
N PRO A 21 -1.51 24.37 0.58
CA PRO A 21 -0.96 24.93 -0.64
C PRO A 21 0.57 24.91 -0.62
N TYR A 22 1.17 24.81 -1.81
CA TYR A 22 2.60 24.96 -1.98
C TYR A 22 3.04 26.40 -1.68
N VAL A 23 4.22 26.57 -1.07
CA VAL A 23 4.81 27.87 -0.76
C VAL A 23 5.86 28.22 -1.83
N PRO A 24 5.64 29.25 -2.66
CA PRO A 24 6.58 29.64 -3.71
C PRO A 24 7.99 29.95 -3.17
N GLY A 25 9.00 29.66 -3.99
CA GLY A 25 10.41 29.87 -3.63
C GLY A 25 11.01 28.82 -2.71
N THR A 26 10.26 27.75 -2.38
CA THR A 26 10.76 26.63 -1.57
C THR A 26 11.12 25.43 -2.44
N THR A 27 12.07 24.62 -1.97
CA THR A 27 12.50 23.41 -2.69
C THR A 27 12.33 22.20 -1.78
N TRP A 28 11.12 21.96 -1.26
CA TRP A 28 10.88 20.97 -0.20
C TRP A 28 11.32 19.55 -0.58
N GLN A 29 11.27 19.17 -1.85
CA GLN A 29 11.74 17.86 -2.30
C GLN A 29 13.22 17.61 -2.01
N THR A 30 14.06 18.63 -1.85
CA THR A 30 15.47 18.41 -1.42
C THR A 30 15.60 18.07 0.05
N GLN A 31 14.57 18.35 0.86
CA GLN A 31 14.47 17.99 2.27
C GLN A 31 13.83 16.62 2.46
N PHE A 32 13.25 16.03 1.41
CA PHE A 32 12.60 14.73 1.49
C PHE A 32 13.63 13.59 1.34
N GLY A 33 14.29 13.25 2.46
CA GLY A 33 15.40 12.28 2.49
C GLY A 33 15.10 10.89 1.90
N HIS A 34 13.84 10.47 1.87
CA HIS A 34 13.43 9.20 1.24
C HIS A 34 13.66 9.19 -0.28
N LEU A 35 13.74 10.34 -0.95
CA LEU A 35 13.99 10.37 -2.39
C LEU A 35 15.38 9.84 -2.77
N PHE A 36 16.38 9.98 -1.89
CA PHE A 36 17.75 9.56 -2.16
C PHE A 36 18.09 8.15 -1.64
N GLY A 37 17.36 7.64 -0.63
CA GLY A 37 17.60 6.30 -0.05
C GLY A 37 16.53 5.25 -0.38
N TYR A 38 15.27 5.66 -0.61
CA TYR A 38 14.11 4.81 -0.93
C TYR A 38 13.65 5.05 -2.38
N GLY A 39 14.62 5.23 -3.28
CA GLY A 39 14.39 5.67 -4.67
C GLY A 39 13.23 4.91 -5.33
N ALA A 40 12.15 5.64 -5.61
CA ALA A 40 10.91 5.17 -6.26
C ALA A 40 10.08 4.11 -5.50
N THR A 41 10.41 3.76 -4.25
CA THR A 41 9.64 2.77 -3.46
C THR A 41 8.76 3.39 -2.38
N TYR A 42 8.75 4.71 -2.21
CA TYR A 42 7.93 5.35 -1.17
C TYR A 42 6.42 5.04 -1.28
N TYR A 43 5.93 4.71 -2.48
CA TYR A 43 4.55 4.27 -2.67
C TYR A 43 4.24 2.95 -1.93
N SER A 44 5.26 2.14 -1.64
CA SER A 44 5.09 0.83 -0.99
C SER A 44 4.43 0.96 0.37
N TYR A 45 4.65 2.05 1.11
CA TYR A 45 3.97 2.28 2.39
C TYR A 45 2.45 2.27 2.26
N LEU A 46 1.90 3.01 1.28
CA LEU A 46 0.45 3.04 1.06
C LEU A 46 -0.05 1.73 0.45
N PHE A 47 0.75 1.17 -0.44
CA PHE A 47 0.45 -0.08 -1.13
C PHE A 47 0.36 -1.27 -0.18
N ASP A 48 1.39 -1.47 0.65
CA ASP A 48 1.46 -2.53 1.66
C ASP A 48 0.37 -2.34 2.71
N ARG A 49 0.04 -1.10 3.07
CA ARG A 49 -1.07 -0.79 4.00
C ARG A 49 -2.42 -1.17 3.40
N ALA A 50 -2.64 -0.94 2.10
CA ALA A 50 -3.85 -1.36 1.40
C ALA A 50 -3.99 -2.89 1.37
N ILE A 51 -2.91 -3.62 1.06
CA ILE A 51 -2.88 -5.09 1.08
C ILE A 51 -3.14 -5.60 2.50
N ALA A 52 -2.45 -5.08 3.51
CA ALA A 52 -2.62 -5.49 4.90
C ALA A 52 -4.05 -5.26 5.40
N SER A 53 -4.63 -4.09 5.13
CA SER A 53 -6.03 -3.79 5.47
C SER A 53 -7.00 -4.75 4.78
N ARG A 54 -6.75 -5.08 3.50
CA ARG A 54 -7.56 -6.05 2.76
C ARG A 54 -7.50 -7.45 3.37
N VAL A 55 -6.30 -7.92 3.73
CA VAL A 55 -6.10 -9.21 4.40
C VAL A 55 -6.82 -9.24 5.74
N TRP A 56 -6.64 -8.21 6.58
CA TRP A 56 -7.32 -8.11 7.87
C TRP A 56 -8.83 -8.23 7.73
N ARG A 57 -9.42 -7.43 6.83
CA ARG A 57 -10.87 -7.40 6.62
C ARG A 57 -11.45 -8.68 6.05
N LYS A 58 -10.71 -9.37 5.17
CA LYS A 58 -11.20 -10.59 4.52
C LYS A 58 -11.04 -11.81 5.42
N LEU A 59 -9.99 -11.87 6.24
CA LEU A 59 -9.62 -13.08 6.97
C LEU A 59 -9.84 -12.97 8.48
N PHE A 60 -9.56 -11.82 9.09
CA PHE A 60 -9.40 -11.71 10.55
C PHE A 60 -10.49 -10.89 11.25
N VAL A 61 -11.16 -9.96 10.56
CA VAL A 61 -12.10 -9.02 11.21
C VAL A 61 -13.23 -9.68 12.02
N HIS A 62 -13.68 -10.87 11.60
CA HIS A 62 -14.77 -11.57 12.28
C HIS A 62 -14.31 -12.38 13.50
N ASP A 63 -13.13 -13.00 13.42
CA ASP A 63 -12.55 -13.80 14.50
C ASP A 63 -11.00 -13.68 14.46
N PRO A 64 -10.44 -12.62 15.08
CA PRO A 64 -9.01 -12.31 14.94
C PRO A 64 -8.06 -13.36 15.53
N LEU A 65 -8.55 -14.19 16.46
CA LEU A 65 -7.76 -15.22 17.15
C LEU A 65 -8.04 -16.62 16.63
N ASN A 66 -8.74 -16.73 15.49
CA ASN A 66 -9.04 -18.01 14.88
C ASN A 66 -7.76 -18.78 14.51
N ARG A 67 -7.60 -19.98 15.07
CA ARG A 67 -6.43 -20.83 14.83
C ARG A 67 -6.29 -21.23 13.36
N GLU A 68 -7.40 -21.58 12.70
CA GLU A 68 -7.38 -22.04 11.32
C GLU A 68 -6.97 -20.92 10.36
N THR A 69 -7.52 -19.72 10.54
CA THR A 69 -7.12 -18.53 9.79
C THR A 69 -5.64 -18.21 10.01
N GLY A 70 -5.16 -18.27 11.25
CA GLY A 70 -3.74 -18.08 11.57
C GLY A 70 -2.82 -19.09 10.88
N GLU A 71 -3.18 -20.38 10.90
CA GLU A 71 -2.42 -21.43 10.22
C GLU A 71 -2.47 -21.29 8.69
N ARG A 72 -3.60 -20.83 8.11
CA ARG A 72 -3.68 -20.49 6.68
C ARG A 72 -2.71 -19.35 6.36
N TYR A 73 -2.73 -18.25 7.10
CA TYR A 73 -1.83 -17.12 6.87
C TYR A 73 -0.35 -17.51 6.99
N LYS A 74 0.00 -18.30 8.02
CA LYS A 74 1.35 -18.85 8.18
C LYS A 74 1.77 -19.72 6.99
N ARG A 75 0.88 -20.61 6.53
CA ARG A 75 1.17 -21.56 5.44
C ARG A 75 1.24 -20.90 4.07
N GLU A 76 0.43 -19.87 3.81
CA GLU A 76 0.36 -19.24 2.49
C GLU A 76 1.28 -18.02 2.35
N ILE A 77 1.59 -17.32 3.45
CA ILE A 77 2.46 -16.12 3.45
C ILE A 77 3.77 -16.38 4.21
N LEU A 78 3.69 -16.51 5.54
CA LEU A 78 4.87 -16.34 6.40
C LEU A 78 5.96 -17.39 6.18
N LYS A 79 5.59 -18.65 5.93
CA LYS A 79 6.56 -19.77 5.83
C LYS A 79 7.58 -19.60 4.70
N PHE A 80 7.27 -18.77 3.70
CA PHE A 80 8.10 -18.64 2.50
C PHE A 80 9.18 -17.57 2.64
N GLY A 81 9.03 -16.60 3.55
CA GLY A 81 9.90 -15.42 3.58
C GLY A 81 9.98 -14.76 2.20
N GLY A 82 11.21 -14.53 1.71
CA GLY A 82 11.46 -14.03 0.35
C GLY A 82 11.58 -15.12 -0.74
N GLY A 83 11.32 -16.39 -0.42
CA GLY A 83 11.54 -17.53 -1.34
C GLY A 83 10.39 -17.83 -2.30
N LYS A 84 9.28 -17.11 -2.21
CA LYS A 84 8.13 -17.22 -3.12
C LYS A 84 7.69 -15.83 -3.58
N ASP A 85 7.17 -15.76 -4.79
CA ASP A 85 6.66 -14.52 -5.37
C ASP A 85 5.52 -13.93 -4.48
N PRO A 86 5.63 -12.66 -4.05
CA PRO A 86 4.65 -12.03 -3.16
C PRO A 86 3.26 -11.89 -3.80
N TRP A 87 3.16 -11.68 -5.11
CA TRP A 87 1.88 -11.60 -5.81
C TRP A 87 1.17 -12.93 -5.83
N LYS A 88 1.90 -14.03 -6.05
CA LYS A 88 1.34 -15.39 -5.93
C LYS A 88 0.88 -15.72 -4.52
N MET A 89 1.63 -15.25 -3.51
CA MET A 89 1.27 -15.43 -2.11
C MET A 89 -0.01 -14.67 -1.76
N VAL A 90 -0.10 -13.39 -2.13
CA VAL A 90 -1.27 -12.54 -1.87
C VAL A 90 -2.50 -13.00 -2.65
N SER A 91 -2.35 -13.37 -3.93
CA SER A 91 -3.46 -13.89 -4.76
C SER A 91 -4.05 -15.17 -4.17
N THR A 92 -3.20 -16.10 -3.71
CA THR A 92 -3.64 -17.34 -3.07
C THR A 92 -4.33 -17.08 -1.72
N LEU A 93 -3.83 -16.14 -0.93
CA LEU A 93 -4.41 -15.84 0.38
C LEU A 93 -5.78 -15.16 0.27
N LEU A 94 -5.93 -14.24 -0.69
CA LEU A 94 -7.14 -13.45 -0.89
C LEU A 94 -8.14 -14.08 -1.87
N ASP A 95 -7.81 -15.25 -2.43
CA ASP A 95 -8.57 -15.92 -3.49
C ASP A 95 -8.82 -14.99 -4.70
N ALA A 96 -7.78 -14.27 -5.12
CA ALA A 96 -7.80 -13.21 -6.13
C ALA A 96 -6.81 -13.51 -7.29
N PRO A 97 -7.13 -14.46 -8.20
CA PRO A 97 -6.23 -14.90 -9.27
C PRO A 97 -5.81 -13.78 -10.23
N GLU A 98 -6.65 -12.76 -10.41
CA GLU A 98 -6.36 -11.58 -11.22
C GLU A 98 -5.12 -10.79 -10.75
N MET A 99 -4.69 -10.99 -9.50
CA MET A 99 -3.50 -10.33 -8.95
C MET A 99 -2.21 -11.11 -9.14
N GLU A 100 -2.27 -12.38 -9.56
CA GLU A 100 -1.14 -13.32 -9.50
C GLU A 100 0.12 -12.82 -10.23
N ASN A 101 -0.08 -12.09 -11.34
CA ASN A 101 1.01 -11.64 -12.21
C ASN A 101 1.67 -10.33 -11.75
N GLY A 102 1.08 -9.60 -10.79
CA GLY A 102 1.62 -8.33 -10.31
C GLY A 102 1.78 -7.25 -11.38
N ASP A 103 1.00 -7.33 -12.46
CA ASP A 103 1.05 -6.39 -13.57
C ASP A 103 0.40 -5.04 -13.24
N ALA A 104 0.35 -4.13 -14.22
CA ALA A 104 -0.28 -2.83 -14.05
C ALA A 104 -1.77 -2.92 -13.63
N GLY A 105 -2.47 -3.99 -14.03
CA GLY A 105 -3.84 -4.27 -13.62
C GLY A 105 -3.93 -4.64 -12.14
N ALA A 106 -3.06 -5.53 -11.68
CA ALA A 106 -2.95 -5.92 -10.27
C ALA A 106 -2.57 -4.72 -9.39
N MET A 107 -1.61 -3.89 -9.84
CA MET A 107 -1.22 -2.64 -9.16
C MET A 107 -2.40 -1.66 -9.07
N ALA A 108 -3.16 -1.49 -10.15
CA ALA A 108 -4.33 -0.63 -10.17
C ALA A 108 -5.46 -1.16 -9.28
N GLU A 109 -5.60 -2.48 -9.14
CA GLU A 109 -6.57 -3.10 -8.23
C GLU A 109 -6.24 -2.79 -6.78
N VAL A 110 -4.98 -2.98 -6.35
CA VAL A 110 -4.56 -2.59 -4.99
C VAL A 110 -4.78 -1.09 -4.76
N GLY A 111 -4.51 -0.25 -5.77
CA GLY A 111 -4.78 1.20 -5.70
C GLY A 111 -6.27 1.56 -5.55
N ARG A 112 -7.21 0.69 -5.96
CA ARG A 112 -8.65 0.87 -5.73
C ARG A 112 -9.07 0.46 -4.33
N TRP A 113 -8.27 -0.33 -3.62
CA TRP A 113 -8.57 -0.72 -2.26
C TRP A 113 -8.37 0.47 -1.35
N LYS A 114 -9.49 0.98 -0.82
CA LYS A 114 -9.46 2.05 0.17
C LYS A 114 -8.70 1.55 1.39
N ILE A 115 -7.76 2.37 1.85
CA ILE A 115 -7.16 2.16 3.15
C ILE A 115 -8.14 2.70 4.18
N GLU A 116 -9.09 1.86 4.57
CA GLU A 116 -10.01 2.17 5.65
C GLU A 116 -9.29 1.81 6.97
N ASP A 117 -8.52 2.78 7.48
CA ASP A 117 -8.20 2.80 8.91
C ASP A 117 -9.52 3.11 9.63
N GLU A 118 -9.88 2.30 10.62
CA GLU A 118 -11.15 2.37 11.33
C GLU A 118 -11.49 3.80 11.80
N VAL A 119 -12.48 4.44 11.16
CA VAL A 119 -13.32 5.41 11.84
C VAL A 119 -14.45 4.62 12.47
N SER A 120 -14.27 4.27 13.74
CA SER A 120 -15.29 3.86 14.71
C SER A 120 -16.13 2.64 14.34
N VAL A 121 -15.92 1.52 15.04
CA VAL A 121 -17.02 0.58 15.32
C VAL A 121 -17.81 1.16 16.49
N PRO A 122 -19.03 1.72 16.29
CA PRO A 122 -19.84 2.17 17.42
C PRO A 122 -20.46 0.94 18.09
N GLY A 123 -20.17 0.76 19.37
CA GLY A 123 -20.98 -0.07 20.27
C GLY A 123 -20.45 -1.48 20.55
N ARG A 124 -19.65 -1.59 21.61
CA ARG A 124 -19.69 -2.74 22.51
C ARG A 124 -19.30 -2.26 23.92
N HIS A 125 -20.31 -1.77 24.64
CA HIS A 125 -20.40 -1.78 26.10
C HIS A 125 -21.55 -2.70 26.47
#